data_AF-A0A2V5TUM3-F1
#
_entry.id   AF-A0A2V5TUM3-F1
#
_cell.length_a   1.000
_cell.length_b   1.000
_cell.length_c   1.000
_cell.angle_alpha   90.00
_cell.angle_beta   90.00
_cell.angle_gamma   90.00
#
_symmetry.space_group_name_H-M   'P 1'
#
loop_
_entity.id
_entity.type
_entity.pdbx_description
1 polymer ?
#
loop_
_entity_poly.entity_id
_entity_poly.type
_entity_poly.pdbx_seq_one_letter_code
_entity_poly.pdbx_strand_id
1 'polypeptide(L)'
;MNVKLRLYGFAPAIVLLAALVGWAGHSAWRQLKQLRKNFGAVQSESFHLAEHVEASIRTLSETVLRFDLRKDPADKDHFHKENEELKRWIRKSSVTTPRELELLDQIEVALEAYSTRTKKLLEERAQAGSVPSPKEVLERVENKAQVLDLCAKLKAVERAALNQFVEDSHEALGGLQRLLMTLVALVLILGFTATSLMYRVKIAPLRAQLVQSRAIIERQEKLASLGTLAAGVAHEIRNPLTAINVRLHSLKRTLVPGS
;
A
#
# COMPACT_ATOMS: atom_id res chain seq x y z
N MET A 1 25.43 -36.59 10.77
CA MET A 1 23.96 -36.60 10.63
C MET A 1 23.54 -35.54 9.61
N ASN A 2 22.74 -35.93 8.61
CA ASN A 2 22.89 -35.51 7.21
C ASN A 2 22.45 -34.07 6.86
N VAL A 3 23.32 -33.33 6.18
CA VAL A 3 23.08 -32.00 5.58
C VAL A 3 21.86 -32.00 4.64
N LYS A 4 21.59 -33.13 3.98
CA LYS A 4 20.42 -33.31 3.11
C LYS A 4 19.10 -33.08 3.84
N LEU A 5 18.94 -33.56 5.08
CA LEU A 5 17.71 -33.40 5.86
C LEU A 5 17.41 -31.93 6.22
N ARG A 6 18.46 -31.09 6.32
CA ARG A 6 18.31 -29.66 6.60
C ARG A 6 17.94 -28.84 5.36
N LEU A 7 18.45 -29.23 4.19
CA LEU A 7 18.08 -28.59 2.91
C LEU A 7 16.60 -28.83 2.59
N TYR A 8 16.08 -30.03 2.91
CA TYR A 8 14.66 -30.37 2.78
C TYR A 8 13.72 -29.60 3.74
N GLY A 9 14.24 -28.97 4.80
CA GLY A 9 13.43 -28.12 5.69
C GLY A 9 13.31 -26.67 5.20
N PHE A 10 14.34 -26.14 4.54
CA PHE A 10 14.33 -24.76 4.03
C PHE A 10 13.61 -24.60 2.70
N ALA A 11 13.69 -25.61 1.81
CA ALA A 11 12.99 -25.59 0.54
C ALA A 11 11.46 -25.39 0.67
N PRO A 12 10.72 -26.14 1.52
CA PRO A 12 9.28 -25.92 1.69
C PRO A 12 8.98 -24.57 2.34
N ALA A 13 9.82 -24.08 3.27
CA ALA A 13 9.63 -22.78 3.89
C ALA A 13 9.74 -21.62 2.88
N ILE A 14 10.69 -21.69 1.96
CA ILE A 14 10.87 -20.70 0.89
C ILE A 14 9.71 -20.78 -0.12
N VAL A 15 9.26 -21.99 -0.47
CA VAL A 15 8.10 -22.18 -1.36
C VAL A 15 6.82 -21.64 -0.73
N LEU A 16 6.62 -21.86 0.57
CA LEU A 16 5.45 -21.37 1.32
C LEU A 16 5.49 -19.83 1.45
N LEU A 17 6.67 -19.25 1.67
CA LEU A 17 6.87 -17.79 1.63
C LEU A 17 6.54 -17.22 0.24
N ALA A 18 7.06 -17.84 -0.83
CA ALA A 18 6.79 -17.40 -2.20
C ALA A 18 5.30 -17.53 -2.57
N ALA A 19 4.63 -18.59 -2.12
CA ALA A 19 3.20 -18.78 -2.30
C ALA A 19 2.38 -17.71 -1.55
N LEU A 20 2.76 -17.37 -0.31
CA LEU A 20 2.12 -16.31 0.47
C LEU A 20 2.33 -14.92 -0.16
N VAL A 21 3.53 -14.62 -0.65
CA VAL A 21 3.84 -13.37 -1.36
C VAL A 21 3.03 -13.27 -2.65
N GLY A 22 2.97 -14.36 -3.43
CA GLY A 22 2.16 -14.43 -4.64
C GLY A 22 0.67 -14.26 -4.36
N TRP A 23 0.16 -14.90 -3.30
CA TRP A 23 -1.23 -14.76 -2.88
C TRP A 23 -1.55 -13.33 -2.42
N ALA A 24 -0.66 -12.71 -1.64
CA ALA A 24 -0.78 -11.33 -1.19
C ALA A 24 -0.80 -10.35 -2.37
N GLY A 25 0.13 -10.50 -3.32
CA GLY A 25 0.18 -9.68 -4.53
C GLY A 25 -1.06 -9.84 -5.40
N HIS A 26 -1.56 -11.07 -5.56
CA HIS A 26 -2.78 -11.33 -6.31
C HIS A 26 -4.03 -10.76 -5.62
N SER A 27 -4.11 -10.87 -4.29
CA SER A 27 -5.16 -10.25 -3.47
C SER A 27 -5.17 -8.73 -3.61
N ALA A 28 -3.99 -8.10 -3.50
CA ALA A 28 -3.82 -6.67 -3.69
C ALA A 28 -4.28 -6.23 -5.09
N TRP A 29 -3.96 -7.02 -6.11
CA TRP A 29 -4.36 -6.73 -7.49
C TRP A 29 -5.89 -6.80 -7.68
N ARG A 30 -6.57 -7.73 -7.01
CA ARG A 30 -8.05 -7.79 -7.05
C ARG A 30 -8.68 -6.57 -6.39
N GLN A 31 -8.19 -6.17 -5.22
CA GLN A 31 -8.68 -5.00 -4.48
C GLN A 31 -8.45 -3.71 -5.28
N LEU A 32 -7.27 -3.54 -5.91
CA LEU A 32 -6.98 -2.39 -6.77
C LEU A 32 -7.88 -2.35 -8.00
N LYS A 33 -8.23 -3.51 -8.57
CA LYS A 33 -9.12 -3.60 -9.73
C LYS A 33 -10.57 -3.28 -9.37
N GLN A 34 -11.04 -3.67 -8.19
CA GLN A 34 -12.34 -3.27 -7.65
C GLN A 34 -12.38 -1.77 -7.35
N LEU A 35 -11.33 -1.23 -6.72
CA LEU A 35 -11.23 0.20 -6.45
C LEU A 35 -11.24 1.02 -7.73
N ARG A 36 -10.46 0.62 -8.75
CA ARG A 36 -10.45 1.29 -10.06
C ARG A 36 -11.79 1.19 -10.80
N LYS A 37 -12.50 0.06 -10.68
CA LYS A 37 -13.81 -0.14 -11.29
C LYS A 37 -14.88 0.73 -10.62
N ASN A 38 -14.86 0.82 -9.29
CA ASN A 38 -15.78 1.67 -8.53
C ASN A 38 -15.43 3.15 -8.69
N PHE A 39 -14.14 3.51 -8.77
CA PHE A 39 -13.68 4.87 -9.02
C PHE A 39 -14.06 5.36 -10.43
N GLY A 40 -13.96 4.50 -11.45
CA GLY A 40 -14.42 4.83 -12.80
C GLY A 40 -15.93 5.08 -12.90
N ALA A 41 -16.72 4.47 -12.02
CA ALA A 41 -18.16 4.70 -11.91
C ALA A 41 -18.53 5.95 -11.09
N VAL A 42 -17.68 6.36 -10.13
CA VAL A 42 -17.93 7.51 -9.25
C VAL A 42 -17.31 8.82 -9.78
N GLN A 43 -16.23 8.75 -10.56
CA GLN A 43 -15.46 9.93 -11.00
C GLN A 43 -15.92 10.51 -12.35
N SER A 44 -16.76 9.80 -13.11
CA SER A 44 -17.14 10.20 -14.47
C SER A 44 -18.47 10.95 -14.49
N GLU A 45 -18.41 12.29 -14.43
CA GLU A 45 -19.46 13.24 -14.84
C GLU A 45 -20.73 13.37 -13.98
N SER A 46 -21.15 12.38 -13.18
CA SER A 46 -22.36 12.48 -12.34
C SER A 46 -22.17 13.29 -11.05
N PHE A 47 -20.94 13.45 -10.54
CA PHE A 47 -20.69 14.01 -9.20
C PHE A 47 -20.99 15.52 -9.03
N HIS A 48 -21.21 16.25 -10.13
CA HIS A 48 -21.56 17.67 -10.10
C HIS A 48 -22.98 17.93 -10.63
N LEU A 49 -23.81 16.89 -10.74
CA LEU A 49 -25.14 17.00 -11.31
C LEU A 49 -26.05 17.88 -10.47
N ALA A 50 -26.15 17.59 -9.17
CA ALA A 50 -26.95 18.39 -8.26
C ALA A 50 -26.45 19.84 -8.17
N GLU A 51 -25.13 20.04 -8.16
CA GLU A 51 -24.50 21.36 -8.05
C GLU A 51 -24.71 22.22 -9.31
N HIS A 52 -24.61 21.62 -10.49
CA HIS A 52 -24.88 22.32 -11.75
C HIS A 52 -26.36 22.68 -11.90
N VAL A 53 -27.26 21.76 -11.56
CA VAL A 53 -28.72 22.01 -11.61
C VAL A 53 -29.11 23.12 -10.62
N GLU A 54 -28.59 23.08 -9.40
CA GLU A 54 -28.82 24.12 -8.38
C GLU A 54 -28.33 25.50 -8.85
N ALA A 55 -27.13 25.55 -9.43
CA ALA A 55 -26.56 26.79 -9.99
C ALA A 55 -27.42 27.34 -11.14
N SER A 56 -27.82 26.50 -12.10
CA SER A 56 -28.64 26.90 -13.23
C SER A 56 -30.03 27.38 -12.81
N ILE A 57 -30.68 26.73 -11.84
CA ILE A 57 -31.98 27.19 -11.31
C ILE A 57 -31.84 28.56 -10.65
N ARG A 58 -30.73 28.80 -9.94
CA ARG A 58 -30.45 30.10 -9.34
C ARG A 58 -30.32 31.19 -10.40
N THR A 59 -29.58 30.94 -11.48
CA THR A 59 -29.40 31.89 -12.58
C THR A 59 -30.69 32.15 -13.35
N LEU A 60 -31.50 31.12 -13.60
CA LEU A 60 -32.82 31.25 -14.20
C LEU A 60 -33.75 32.13 -13.35
N SER A 61 -33.76 31.92 -12.03
CA SER A 61 -34.54 32.72 -11.08
C SER A 61 -34.09 34.18 -11.05
N GLU A 62 -32.78 34.45 -11.13
CA GLU A 62 -32.24 35.81 -11.19
C GLU A 62 -32.62 36.52 -12.49
N THR A 63 -32.58 35.80 -13.62
CA THR A 63 -32.96 36.32 -14.94
C THR A 63 -34.44 36.71 -14.98
N VAL A 64 -35.33 35.92 -14.36
CA VAL A 64 -36.76 36.25 -14.24
C VAL A 64 -36.99 37.50 -13.40
N LEU A 65 -36.28 37.65 -12.28
CA LEU A 65 -36.32 38.86 -11.44
C LEU A 65 -35.83 40.09 -12.20
N ARG A 66 -34.77 39.95 -13.00
CA ARG A 66 -34.22 41.03 -13.82
C ARG A 66 -35.18 41.46 -14.92
N PHE A 67 -35.82 40.50 -15.59
CA PHE A 67 -36.87 40.75 -16.58
C PHE A 67 -38.05 41.49 -15.95
N ASP A 68 -38.49 41.10 -14.75
CA ASP A 68 -39.60 41.78 -14.05
C ASP A 68 -39.29 43.25 -13.74
N LEU A 69 -38.02 43.56 -13.43
CA LEU A 69 -37.56 44.91 -13.13
C LEU A 69 -37.30 45.78 -14.37
N ARG A 70 -36.79 45.19 -15.46
CA ARG A 70 -36.31 45.93 -16.65
C ARG A 70 -37.19 45.79 -17.89
N LYS A 71 -38.05 44.76 -17.95
CA LYS A 71 -38.87 44.35 -19.10
C LYS A 71 -38.09 44.21 -20.42
N ASP A 72 -36.79 43.90 -20.32
CA ASP A 72 -35.92 43.77 -21.49
C ASP A 72 -36.17 42.43 -22.19
N PRO A 73 -36.53 42.40 -23.50
CA PRO A 73 -36.69 41.16 -24.24
C PRO A 73 -35.41 40.29 -24.28
N ALA A 74 -34.21 40.87 -24.10
CA ALA A 74 -32.97 40.12 -24.02
C ALA A 74 -32.92 39.15 -22.82
N ASP A 75 -33.53 39.53 -21.69
CA ASP A 75 -33.59 38.67 -20.49
C ASP A 75 -34.54 37.47 -20.72
N LYS A 76 -35.59 37.63 -21.54
CA LYS A 76 -36.47 36.52 -21.94
C LYS A 76 -35.71 35.50 -22.79
N ASP A 77 -34.94 35.96 -23.78
CA ASP A 77 -34.15 35.09 -24.64
C ASP A 77 -33.04 34.37 -23.86
N HIS A 78 -32.42 35.06 -22.89
CA HIS A 78 -31.44 34.46 -21.99
C HIS A 78 -32.03 33.32 -21.15
N PHE A 79 -33.22 33.53 -20.57
CA PHE A 79 -33.93 32.49 -19.81
C PHE A 79 -34.23 31.26 -20.66
N HIS A 80 -34.68 31.44 -21.90
CA HIS A 80 -34.95 30.33 -22.82
C HIS A 80 -33.68 29.55 -23.14
N LYS A 81 -32.57 30.25 -23.42
CA LYS A 81 -31.30 29.62 -23.77
C LYS A 81 -30.73 28.79 -22.62
N GLU A 82 -30.68 29.34 -21.40
CA GLU A 82 -30.18 28.64 -20.21
C GLU A 82 -31.05 27.41 -19.86
N ASN A 83 -32.37 27.51 -19.99
CA ASN A 83 -33.26 26.40 -19.71
C ASN A 83 -33.06 25.23 -20.71
N GLU A 84 -32.83 25.53 -22.00
CA GLU A 84 -32.55 24.51 -23.01
C GLU A 84 -31.12 23.93 -22.89
N GLU A 85 -30.15 24.71 -22.40
CA GLU A 85 -28.81 24.20 -22.07
C GLU A 85 -28.87 23.23 -20.88
N LEU A 86 -29.59 23.60 -19.82
CA LEU A 86 -29.80 22.74 -18.64
C LEU A 86 -30.48 21.41 -19.02
N LYS A 87 -31.56 21.45 -19.81
CA LYS A 87 -32.24 20.23 -20.29
C LYS A 87 -31.32 19.33 -21.11
N ARG A 88 -30.54 19.91 -22.02
CA ARG A 88 -29.58 19.14 -22.83
C ARG A 88 -28.48 18.51 -21.98
N TRP A 89 -28.04 19.21 -20.95
CA TRP A 89 -27.02 18.70 -20.04
C TRP A 89 -27.54 17.53 -19.19
N ILE A 90 -28.74 17.66 -18.62
CA ILE A 90 -29.45 16.60 -17.89
C ILE A 90 -29.65 15.35 -18.75
N ARG A 91 -29.95 15.50 -20.04
CA ARG A 91 -30.10 14.34 -20.95
C ARG A 91 -28.78 13.69 -21.35
N LYS A 92 -27.68 14.44 -21.30
CA LYS A 92 -26.34 13.95 -21.65
C LYS A 92 -25.64 13.29 -20.46
N SER A 93 -25.99 13.67 -19.24
CA SER A 93 -25.39 13.09 -18.04
C SER A 93 -25.67 11.59 -17.96
N SER A 94 -24.61 10.79 -17.95
CA SER A 94 -24.68 9.34 -17.87
C SER A 94 -24.91 8.92 -16.41
N VAL A 95 -26.17 8.76 -16.04
CA VAL A 95 -26.57 8.35 -14.69
C VAL A 95 -26.15 6.91 -14.44
N THR A 96 -25.50 6.65 -13.31
CA THR A 96 -24.86 5.35 -13.07
C THR A 96 -25.69 4.46 -12.16
N THR A 97 -26.61 5.02 -11.37
CA THR A 97 -27.44 4.25 -10.42
C THR A 97 -28.95 4.38 -10.68
N PRO A 98 -29.75 3.33 -10.42
CA PRO A 98 -31.22 3.37 -10.58
C PRO A 98 -31.90 4.44 -9.74
N ARG A 99 -31.31 4.78 -8.58
CA ARG A 99 -31.87 5.75 -7.63
C ARG A 99 -31.57 7.19 -8.01
N GLU A 100 -30.40 7.46 -8.58
CA GLU A 100 -30.11 8.75 -9.22
C GLU A 100 -31.01 8.97 -10.44
N LEU A 101 -31.30 7.90 -11.22
CA LEU A 101 -32.18 7.97 -12.39
C LEU A 101 -33.59 8.41 -12.00
N GLU A 102 -34.14 7.85 -10.92
CA GLU A 102 -35.46 8.21 -10.39
C GLU A 102 -35.51 9.67 -9.91
N LEU A 103 -34.47 10.13 -9.21
CA LEU A 103 -34.39 11.52 -8.75
C LEU A 103 -34.23 12.50 -9.91
N LEU A 104 -33.50 12.12 -10.96
CA LEU A 104 -33.34 12.91 -12.17
C LEU A 104 -34.63 13.09 -12.96
N ASP A 105 -35.40 12.01 -13.11
CA ASP A 105 -36.70 12.06 -13.76
C ASP A 105 -37.65 13.00 -13.01
N GLN A 106 -37.66 12.94 -11.67
CA GLN A 106 -38.43 13.85 -10.82
C GLN A 106 -37.97 15.32 -10.97
N ILE A 107 -36.66 15.56 -11.09
CA ILE A 107 -36.10 16.90 -11.32
C ILE A 107 -36.46 17.42 -12.71
N GLU A 108 -36.38 16.60 -13.77
CA GLU A 108 -36.74 17.00 -15.14
C GLU A 108 -38.22 17.39 -15.21
N VAL A 109 -39.12 16.60 -14.62
CA VAL A 109 -40.56 16.90 -14.55
C VAL A 109 -40.83 18.20 -13.77
N ALA A 110 -40.17 18.39 -12.63
CA ALA A 110 -40.35 19.59 -11.81
C ALA A 110 -39.79 20.85 -12.50
N LEU A 111 -38.66 20.73 -13.19
CA LEU A 111 -38.04 21.81 -13.98
C LEU A 111 -38.92 22.18 -15.19
N GLU A 112 -39.52 21.20 -15.86
CA GLU A 112 -40.44 21.43 -16.96
C GLU A 112 -41.70 22.17 -16.49
N ALA A 113 -42.27 21.76 -15.35
CA ALA A 113 -43.40 22.46 -14.74
C ALA A 113 -43.05 23.91 -14.35
N TYR A 114 -41.86 24.14 -13.78
CA TYR A 114 -41.36 25.48 -13.43
C TYR A 114 -41.16 26.36 -14.67
N SER A 115 -40.49 25.84 -15.71
CA SER A 115 -40.21 26.58 -16.94
C SER A 115 -41.50 26.96 -17.68
N THR A 116 -42.49 26.07 -17.73
CA THR A 116 -43.78 26.31 -18.40
C THR A 116 -44.59 27.39 -17.68
N ARG A 117 -44.65 27.34 -16.35
CA ARG A 117 -45.31 28.38 -15.54
C ARG A 117 -44.62 29.73 -15.70
N THR A 118 -43.29 29.74 -15.69
CA THR A 118 -42.50 30.97 -15.83
C THR A 118 -42.67 31.59 -17.22
N LYS A 119 -42.68 30.79 -18.30
CA LYS A 119 -42.94 31.27 -19.67
C LYS A 119 -44.33 31.92 -19.78
N LYS A 120 -45.37 31.25 -19.25
CA LYS A 120 -46.74 31.78 -19.26
C LYS A 120 -46.84 33.11 -18.50
N LEU A 121 -46.20 33.22 -17.33
CA LEU A 121 -46.13 34.46 -16.57
C LEU A 121 -45.38 35.57 -17.32
N LEU A 122 -44.26 35.25 -17.97
CA LEU A 122 -43.51 36.21 -18.78
C LEU A 122 -44.33 36.73 -19.98
N GLU A 123 -45.11 35.87 -20.64
CA GLU A 123 -45.98 36.23 -21.76
C GLU A 123 -47.18 37.07 -21.33
N GLU A 124 -47.85 36.69 -20.24
CA GLU A 124 -48.94 37.46 -19.65
C GLU A 124 -48.46 38.85 -19.19
N ARG A 125 -47.25 38.95 -18.63
CA ARG A 125 -46.63 40.22 -18.19
C ARG A 125 -46.08 41.08 -19.32
N ALA A 126 -45.67 40.48 -20.43
CA ALA A 126 -45.28 41.22 -21.63
C ALA A 126 -46.51 41.90 -22.27
N GLN A 127 -47.70 41.32 -22.11
CA GLN A 127 -48.96 41.85 -22.64
C GLN A 127 -49.70 42.76 -21.66
N ALA A 128 -49.67 42.44 -20.36
CA ALA A 128 -50.26 43.24 -19.30
C ALA A 128 -49.22 44.24 -18.77
N GLY A 129 -49.39 45.53 -19.09
CA GLY A 129 -48.49 46.60 -18.63
C GLY A 129 -48.38 46.79 -17.11
N SER A 130 -49.10 46.02 -16.27
CA SER A 130 -49.16 46.21 -14.83
C SER A 130 -48.08 45.43 -14.05
N VAL A 131 -47.59 46.06 -12.97
CA VAL A 131 -46.56 45.58 -12.05
C VAL A 131 -47.23 45.19 -10.72
N PRO A 132 -47.35 43.90 -10.37
CA PRO A 132 -47.48 43.45 -8.99
C PRO A 132 -46.11 43.49 -8.29
N SER A 133 -46.12 43.54 -6.96
CA SER A 133 -44.90 43.75 -6.18
C SER A 133 -43.90 42.57 -6.32
N PRO A 134 -42.57 42.83 -6.27
CA PRO A 134 -41.54 41.78 -6.33
C PRO A 134 -41.72 40.64 -5.31
N LYS A 135 -42.45 40.88 -4.21
CA LYS A 135 -42.73 39.87 -3.18
C LYS A 135 -43.76 38.83 -3.62
N GLU A 136 -44.79 39.20 -4.37
CA GLU A 136 -45.82 38.24 -4.83
C GLU A 136 -45.29 37.29 -5.92
N VAL A 137 -44.32 37.77 -6.72
CA VAL A 137 -43.58 36.93 -7.67
C VAL A 137 -42.68 35.94 -6.93
N LEU A 138 -42.02 36.40 -5.86
CA LEU A 138 -41.18 35.54 -5.02
C LEU A 138 -42.00 34.48 -4.26
N GLU A 139 -43.22 34.83 -3.82
CA GLU A 139 -44.17 33.92 -3.17
C GLU A 139 -44.77 32.91 -4.17
N ARG A 140 -45.17 33.31 -5.38
CA ARG A 140 -45.65 32.35 -6.41
C ARG A 140 -44.56 31.47 -7.01
N VAL A 141 -43.29 31.84 -6.81
CA VAL A 141 -42.12 31.00 -7.09
C VAL A 141 -41.85 30.01 -5.94
N GLU A 142 -42.73 29.88 -4.92
CA GLU A 142 -42.65 28.91 -3.81
C GLU A 142 -42.35 27.45 -4.24
N ASN A 143 -42.69 27.05 -5.48
CA ASN A 143 -42.30 25.74 -6.02
C ASN A 143 -40.78 25.59 -6.28
N LYS A 144 -39.99 26.65 -6.13
CA LYS A 144 -38.52 26.62 -6.10
C LYS A 144 -38.01 25.78 -4.93
N ALA A 145 -38.73 25.77 -3.80
CA ALA A 145 -38.39 24.94 -2.65
C ALA A 145 -38.42 23.45 -3.00
N GLN A 146 -39.36 23.02 -3.85
CA GLN A 146 -39.48 21.63 -4.26
C GLN A 146 -38.31 21.18 -5.15
N VAL A 147 -37.91 22.01 -6.12
CA VAL A 147 -36.77 21.68 -6.99
C VAL A 147 -35.45 21.73 -6.22
N LEU A 148 -35.28 22.72 -5.32
CA LEU A 148 -34.12 22.80 -4.44
C LEU A 148 -34.06 21.64 -3.44
N ASP A 149 -35.20 21.18 -2.91
CA ASP A 149 -35.27 20.00 -2.04
C ASP A 149 -34.89 18.72 -2.79
N LEU A 150 -35.35 18.54 -4.03
CA LEU A 150 -34.95 17.43 -4.88
C LEU A 150 -33.45 17.48 -5.24
N CYS A 151 -32.90 18.66 -5.54
CA CYS A 151 -31.45 18.84 -5.74
C CYS A 151 -30.67 18.55 -4.45
N ALA A 152 -31.16 18.97 -3.28
CA ALA A 152 -30.53 18.69 -2.01
C ALA A 152 -30.54 17.18 -1.68
N LYS A 153 -31.63 16.48 -2.00
CA LYS A 153 -31.73 15.01 -1.88
C LYS A 153 -30.77 14.30 -2.82
N LEU A 154 -30.66 14.72 -4.08
CA LEU A 154 -29.68 14.17 -5.02
C LEU A 154 -28.25 14.38 -4.53
N LYS A 155 -27.92 15.59 -4.07
CA LYS A 155 -26.61 15.92 -3.47
C LYS A 155 -26.31 15.06 -2.24
N ALA A 156 -27.31 14.76 -1.41
CA ALA A 156 -27.15 13.89 -0.25
C ALA A 156 -26.85 12.44 -0.66
N VAL A 157 -27.49 11.94 -1.71
CA VAL A 157 -27.23 10.60 -2.27
C VAL A 157 -25.83 10.51 -2.88
N GLU A 158 -25.42 11.49 -3.69
CA GLU A 158 -24.05 11.57 -4.25
C GLU A 158 -22.99 11.62 -3.14
N ARG A 159 -23.23 12.43 -2.10
CA ARG A 159 -22.29 12.60 -0.97
C ARG A 159 -22.22 11.34 -0.10
N ALA A 160 -23.33 10.64 0.08
CA ALA A 160 -23.36 9.34 0.76
C ALA A 160 -22.56 8.28 -0.04
N ALA A 161 -22.73 8.23 -1.36
CA ALA A 161 -21.96 7.33 -2.22
C ALA A 161 -20.46 7.63 -2.19
N LEU A 162 -20.05 8.91 -2.17
CA LEU A 162 -18.64 9.30 -2.00
C LEU A 162 -18.10 8.89 -0.64
N ASN A 163 -18.82 9.18 0.44
CA ASN A 163 -18.39 8.82 1.78
C ASN A 163 -18.20 7.30 1.91
N GLN A 164 -19.15 6.53 1.38
CA GLN A 164 -19.07 5.07 1.35
C GLN A 164 -17.87 4.59 0.51
N PHE A 165 -17.61 5.23 -0.64
CA PHE A 165 -16.44 4.92 -1.44
C PHE A 165 -15.12 5.21 -0.71
N VAL A 166 -15.03 6.34 0.01
CA VAL A 166 -13.84 6.70 0.80
C VAL A 166 -13.63 5.72 1.95
N GLU A 167 -14.71 5.28 2.59
CA GLU A 167 -14.69 4.28 3.66
C GLU A 167 -14.24 2.90 3.14
N ASP A 168 -14.82 2.44 2.02
CA ASP A 168 -14.41 1.22 1.31
C ASP A 168 -12.93 1.28 0.87
N SER A 169 -12.47 2.46 0.45
CA SER A 169 -11.06 2.70 0.08
C SER A 169 -10.13 2.55 1.28
N HIS A 170 -10.51 3.10 2.43
CA HIS A 170 -9.74 2.96 3.66
C HIS A 170 -9.69 1.51 4.15
N GLU A 171 -10.79 0.76 4.07
CA GLU A 171 -10.80 -0.67 4.42
C GLU A 171 -9.89 -1.48 3.49
N ALA A 172 -9.93 -1.22 2.18
CA ALA A 172 -9.07 -1.89 1.20
C ALA A 172 -7.58 -1.58 1.44
N LEU A 173 -7.25 -0.30 1.68
CA LEU A 173 -5.89 0.13 2.02
C LEU A 173 -5.40 -0.49 3.34
N GLY A 174 -6.27 -0.56 4.35
CA GLY A 174 -5.95 -1.22 5.63
C GLY A 174 -5.76 -2.73 5.49
N GLY A 175 -6.49 -3.38 4.58
CA GLY A 175 -6.27 -4.78 4.20
C GLY A 175 -4.88 -5.01 3.60
N LEU A 176 -4.48 -4.16 2.65
CA LEU A 176 -3.17 -4.21 2.02
C LEU A 176 -2.03 -3.95 3.03
N GLN A 177 -2.21 -2.96 3.91
CA GLN A 177 -1.22 -2.63 4.95
C GLN A 177 -1.03 -3.79 5.93
N ARG A 178 -2.12 -4.44 6.36
CA ARG A 178 -2.06 -5.64 7.21
C ARG A 178 -1.31 -6.78 6.50
N LEU A 179 -1.62 -7.05 5.24
CA LEU A 179 -0.91 -8.05 4.44
C LEU A 179 0.60 -7.75 4.36
N LEU A 180 0.98 -6.50 4.05
CA LEU A 180 2.37 -6.08 3.98
C LEU A 180 3.08 -6.28 5.33
N MET A 181 2.46 -5.86 6.43
CA MET A 181 3.00 -6.05 7.79
C MET A 181 3.20 -7.52 8.12
N THR A 182 2.24 -8.39 7.79
CA THR A 182 2.38 -9.84 8.02
C THR A 182 3.53 -10.44 7.21
N LEU A 183 3.74 -9.99 5.98
CA LEU A 183 4.79 -10.47 5.09
C LEU A 183 6.17 -10.02 5.56
N VAL A 184 6.31 -8.76 5.98
CA VAL A 184 7.54 -8.24 6.59
C VAL A 184 7.88 -8.98 7.87
N ALA A 185 6.90 -9.18 8.77
CA ALA A 185 7.10 -9.92 10.01
C ALA A 185 7.56 -11.36 9.75
N LEU A 186 6.95 -12.05 8.78
CA LEU A 186 7.30 -13.41 8.39
C LEU A 186 8.75 -13.50 7.87
N VAL A 187 9.18 -12.54 7.04
CA VAL A 187 10.56 -12.47 6.53
C VAL A 187 11.56 -12.25 7.67
N LEU A 188 11.24 -11.38 8.63
CA LEU A 188 12.08 -11.14 9.80
C LEU A 188 12.24 -12.40 10.66
N ILE A 189 11.14 -13.14 10.90
CA ILE A 189 11.16 -14.39 11.66
C ILE A 189 12.01 -15.44 10.94
N LEU A 190 11.85 -15.60 9.63
CA LEU A 190 12.65 -16.53 8.83
C LEU A 190 14.13 -16.14 8.79
N GLY A 191 14.43 -14.84 8.66
CA GLY A 191 15.81 -14.34 8.75
C GLY A 191 16.44 -14.65 10.10
N PHE A 192 15.74 -14.32 11.19
CA PHE A 192 16.23 -14.56 12.55
C PHE A 192 16.47 -16.05 12.83
N THR A 193 15.52 -16.91 12.45
CA THR A 193 15.64 -18.37 12.63
C THR A 193 16.81 -18.93 11.81
N ALA A 194 16.99 -18.50 10.56
CA ALA A 194 18.11 -18.90 9.73
C ALA A 194 19.46 -18.48 10.33
N THR A 195 19.60 -17.22 10.76
CA THR A 195 20.82 -16.70 11.40
C THR A 195 21.15 -17.46 12.69
N SER A 196 20.16 -17.69 13.55
CA SER A 196 20.32 -18.42 14.81
C SER A 196 20.78 -19.88 14.56
N LEU A 197 20.17 -20.55 13.58
CA LEU A 197 20.56 -21.91 13.21
C LEU A 197 21.98 -21.95 12.65
N MET A 198 22.34 -20.98 11.80
CA MET A 198 23.68 -20.90 11.21
C MET A 198 24.74 -20.68 12.29
N TYR A 199 24.44 -19.85 13.29
CA TYR A 199 25.30 -19.63 14.45
C TYR A 199 25.52 -20.91 15.24
N ARG A 200 24.44 -21.63 15.59
CA ARG A 200 24.54 -22.89 16.35
C ARG A 200 25.27 -23.99 15.59
N VAL A 201 25.04 -24.10 14.29
CA VAL A 201 25.57 -25.19 13.47
C VAL A 201 27.02 -24.95 13.04
N LYS A 202 27.39 -23.72 12.68
CA LYS A 202 28.74 -23.44 12.18
C LYS A 202 29.66 -22.93 13.28
N ILE A 203 29.24 -21.92 14.03
CA ILE A 203 30.15 -21.16 14.92
C ILE A 203 30.48 -21.94 16.19
N ALA A 204 29.51 -22.64 16.79
CA ALA A 204 29.75 -23.42 18.01
C ALA A 204 30.77 -24.57 17.83
N PRO A 205 30.66 -25.46 16.81
CA PRO A 205 31.63 -26.53 16.63
C PRO A 205 32.99 -26.03 16.13
N LEU A 206 33.04 -24.96 15.33
CA LEU A 206 34.31 -24.35 14.90
C LEU A 206 35.11 -23.83 16.10
N ARG A 207 34.44 -23.21 17.09
CA ARG A 207 35.10 -22.81 18.34
C ARG A 207 35.63 -24.00 19.12
N ALA A 208 34.85 -25.08 19.22
CA ALA A 208 35.28 -26.30 19.91
C ALA A 208 36.51 -26.93 19.23
N GLN A 209 36.50 -27.03 17.90
CA GLN A 209 37.64 -27.56 17.12
C GLN A 209 38.90 -26.69 17.27
N LEU A 210 38.76 -25.36 17.29
CA LEU A 210 39.89 -24.46 17.51
C LEU A 210 40.55 -24.66 18.87
N VAL A 211 39.77 -24.84 19.93
CA VAL A 211 40.29 -25.12 21.28
C VAL A 211 41.03 -26.47 21.29
N GLN A 212 40.46 -27.50 20.67
CA GLN A 212 41.08 -28.82 20.60
C GLN A 212 42.40 -28.80 19.81
N SER A 213 42.44 -28.15 18.65
CA SER A 213 43.67 -28.03 17.86
C SER A 213 44.76 -27.27 18.60
N ARG A 214 44.43 -26.20 19.33
CA ARG A 214 45.40 -25.48 20.18
C ARG A 214 46.00 -26.39 21.25
N ALA A 215 45.19 -27.18 21.94
CA ALA A 215 45.67 -28.12 22.95
C ALA A 215 46.60 -29.21 22.38
N ILE A 216 46.31 -29.68 21.16
CA ILE A 216 47.18 -30.66 20.46
C ILE A 216 48.52 -30.01 20.10
N ILE A 217 48.51 -28.80 19.55
CA ILE A 217 49.73 -28.06 19.18
C ILE A 217 50.59 -27.83 20.43
N GLU A 218 50.00 -27.37 21.53
CA GLU A 218 50.74 -27.15 22.79
C GLU A 218 51.40 -28.45 23.30
N ARG A 219 50.70 -29.58 23.19
CA ARG A 219 51.25 -30.88 23.57
C ARG A 219 52.37 -31.32 22.63
N GLN A 220 52.23 -31.09 21.33
CA GLN A 220 53.28 -31.40 20.35
C GLN A 220 54.51 -30.54 20.57
N GLU A 221 54.35 -29.27 20.90
CA GLU A 221 55.44 -28.35 21.22
C GLU A 221 56.20 -28.81 22.48
N LYS A 222 55.47 -29.21 23.53
CA LYS A 222 56.08 -29.81 24.74
C LYS A 222 56.86 -31.09 24.41
N LEU A 223 56.29 -31.99 23.60
CA LEU A 223 56.97 -33.23 23.19
C LEU A 223 58.19 -32.96 22.31
N ALA A 224 58.11 -32.01 21.39
CA ALA A 224 59.24 -31.60 20.57
C ALA A 224 60.37 -31.02 21.44
N SER A 225 60.05 -30.15 22.40
CA SER A 225 61.03 -29.61 23.34
C SER A 225 61.69 -30.70 24.20
N LEU A 226 60.92 -31.71 24.62
CA LEU A 226 61.43 -32.87 25.34
C LEU A 226 62.34 -33.72 24.44
N GLY A 227 61.98 -33.90 23.17
CA GLY A 227 62.80 -34.60 22.18
C GLY A 227 64.14 -33.88 21.93
N THR A 228 64.13 -32.56 21.81
CA THR A 228 65.35 -31.74 21.69
C THR A 228 66.22 -31.86 22.94
N LEU A 229 65.62 -31.79 24.13
CA LEU A 229 66.33 -31.95 25.39
C LEU A 229 66.93 -33.36 25.52
N ALA A 230 66.14 -34.41 25.21
CA ALA A 230 66.60 -35.80 25.25
C ALA A 230 67.75 -36.05 24.25
N ALA A 231 67.68 -35.47 23.05
CA ALA A 231 68.77 -35.52 22.08
C ALA A 231 70.03 -34.80 22.59
N GLY A 232 69.86 -33.64 23.24
CA GLY A 232 70.94 -32.92 23.93
C GLY A 232 71.59 -33.75 25.02
N VAL A 233 70.79 -34.32 25.94
CA VAL A 233 71.26 -35.20 27.02
C VAL A 233 71.95 -36.45 26.46
N ALA A 234 71.41 -37.08 25.41
CA ALA A 234 72.04 -38.22 24.77
C ALA A 234 73.40 -37.86 24.16
N HIS A 235 73.51 -36.68 23.56
CA HIS A 235 74.78 -36.16 23.04
C HIS A 235 75.79 -35.89 24.16
N GLU A 236 75.34 -35.30 25.27
CA GLU A 236 76.18 -35.03 26.44
C GLU A 236 76.64 -36.30 27.16
N ILE A 237 75.85 -37.37 27.20
CA ILE A 237 76.26 -38.68 27.78
C ILE A 237 77.24 -39.41 26.85
N ARG A 238 77.05 -39.32 25.53
CA ARG A 238 77.94 -39.98 24.55
C ARG A 238 79.36 -39.43 24.61
N ASN A 239 79.54 -38.14 24.90
CA ASN A 239 80.84 -37.49 24.98
C ASN A 239 81.79 -38.11 26.05
N PRO A 240 81.43 -38.18 27.35
CA PRO A 240 82.28 -38.80 28.36
C PRO A 240 82.45 -40.30 28.13
N LEU A 241 81.43 -41.00 27.62
CA LEU A 241 81.51 -42.44 27.34
C LEU A 241 82.52 -42.74 26.22
N THR A 242 82.57 -41.87 25.20
CA THR A 242 83.60 -41.91 24.15
C THR A 242 84.98 -41.66 24.76
N ALA A 243 85.13 -40.65 25.63
CA ALA A 243 86.40 -40.37 26.30
C ALA A 243 86.86 -41.53 27.21
N ILE A 244 85.94 -42.17 27.94
CA ILE A 244 86.21 -43.35 28.78
C ILE A 244 86.68 -44.52 27.91
N ASN A 245 85.98 -44.84 26.82
CA ASN A 245 86.37 -45.93 25.92
C ASN A 245 87.74 -45.72 25.30
N VAL A 246 88.06 -44.48 24.88
CA VAL A 246 89.38 -44.13 24.34
C VAL A 246 90.47 -44.35 25.39
N ARG A 247 90.26 -43.88 26.63
CA ARG A 247 91.22 -44.11 27.73
C ARG A 247 91.37 -45.59 28.05
N LEU A 248 90.28 -46.35 28.07
CA LEU A 248 90.27 -47.79 28.38
C LEU A 248 91.03 -48.59 27.30
N HIS A 249 90.86 -48.25 26.03
CA HIS A 249 91.64 -48.84 24.93
C HIS A 249 93.13 -48.49 24.98
N SER A 250 93.47 -47.25 25.35
CA SER A 250 94.86 -46.83 25.56
C SER A 250 95.52 -47.59 26.71
N LEU A 251 94.78 -47.79 27.82
CA LEU A 251 95.22 -48.59 28.97
C LEU A 251 95.42 -50.07 28.58
N LYS A 252 94.48 -50.65 27.81
CA LYS A 252 94.60 -52.04 27.31
C LYS A 252 95.84 -52.21 26.42
N ARG A 253 96.18 -51.23 25.58
CA ARG A 253 97.39 -51.28 24.74
C ARG A 253 98.69 -51.12 25.55
N THR A 254 98.69 -50.32 26.61
CA THR A 254 99.87 -50.12 27.47
C THR A 254 100.09 -51.26 28.47
N LEU A 255 99.06 -52.06 28.77
CA LEU A 255 99.16 -53.30 29.54
C LEU A 255 99.51 -54.54 28.68
N VAL A 256 99.42 -54.45 27.34
CA VAL A 256 99.88 -55.48 26.40
C VAL A 256 101.15 -55.04 25.63
N PRO A 257 102.30 -54.84 26.29
CA PRO A 257 103.61 -54.98 25.67
C PRO A 257 104.43 -56.08 26.38
N GLY A 258 104.74 -57.14 25.63
CA GLY A 258 105.85 -58.04 25.92
C GLY A 258 105.56 -59.23 26.85
N SER A 259 104.91 -60.26 26.31
CA SER A 259 105.28 -61.67 26.49
C SER A 259 104.52 -62.53 25.48
#